data_AF-A0A932Q6G9-F1
#
_entry.id   AF-A0A932Q6G9-F1
#
_cell.length_a   1.000
_cell.length_b   1.000
_cell.length_c   1.000
_cell.angle_alpha   90.00
_cell.angle_beta   90.00
_cell.angle_gamma   90.00
#
_symmetry.space_group_name_H-M   'P 1'
#
loop_
_entity.id
_entity.type
_entity.pdbx_description
1 polymer ?
#
loop_
_entity_poly.entity_id
_entity_poly.type
_entity_poly.pdbx_seq_one_letter_code
_entity_poly.pdbx_strand_id
1 'polypeptide(L)'
;MKQWISVALLIVGLSAATGVKQADAVQLDWNGQFWFENHWLNNYQLSRATPGYDADRTLVNQGGQYVPGNGEKNTVWYDVFFKLKPKLIVNDSLSIKSELHIGSPLYGFFGRGYPSTGDEKFNFTGSSKDSFAIGAQRYWANLVTDFGTIELGRAPLHWGLGAIWNAGDNLFDKYQSTGDMVRIRHDVDEAHRQYCAAQHIFQQAANRFNSRQFQYL
;
A
#
# COMPACT_ATOMS: atom_id res chain seq x y z
N MET A 1 -32.10 -32.98 30.12
CA MET A 1 -30.99 -32.51 30.99
C MET A 1 -29.65 -33.24 30.80
N LYS A 2 -29.43 -34.06 29.76
CA LYS A 2 -28.16 -34.78 29.53
C LYS A 2 -27.28 -34.27 28.38
N GLN A 3 -27.73 -33.28 27.60
CA GLN A 3 -26.97 -32.78 26.44
C GLN A 3 -26.07 -31.56 26.73
N TRP A 4 -26.29 -30.86 27.85
CA TRP A 4 -25.53 -29.66 28.19
C TRP A 4 -24.17 -29.94 28.86
N ILE A 5 -23.99 -31.13 29.44
CA ILE A 5 -22.75 -31.51 30.14
C ILE A 5 -21.62 -31.86 29.14
N SER A 6 -21.96 -32.35 27.95
CA SER A 6 -20.98 -32.71 26.91
C SER A 6 -20.35 -31.48 26.23
N VAL A 7 -21.07 -30.37 26.11
CA VAL A 7 -20.56 -29.14 25.50
C VAL A 7 -19.61 -28.40 26.43
N ALA A 8 -19.89 -28.40 27.74
CA ALA A 8 -19.02 -27.79 28.74
C ALA A 8 -17.64 -28.48 28.81
N LEU A 9 -17.60 -29.81 28.68
CA LEU A 9 -16.35 -30.58 28.67
C LEU A 9 -15.53 -30.38 27.39
N LEU A 10 -16.18 -30.11 26.25
CA LEU A 10 -15.49 -29.81 24.99
C LEU A 10 -14.84 -28.42 25.02
N ILE A 11 -15.47 -27.45 25.67
CA ILE A 11 -14.94 -26.08 25.80
C ILE A 11 -13.76 -26.05 26.80
N VAL A 12 -13.84 -26.80 27.91
CA VAL A 12 -12.73 -26.90 28.87
C VAL A 12 -11.55 -27.72 28.31
N GLY A 13 -11.83 -28.75 27.50
CA GLY A 13 -10.80 -29.54 26.82
C GLY A 13 -10.03 -28.76 25.75
N LEU A 14 -10.68 -27.83 25.04
CA LEU A 14 -10.02 -27.01 24.01
C LEU A 14 -9.13 -25.91 24.62
N SER A 15 -9.46 -25.40 25.81
CA SER A 15 -8.61 -24.44 26.54
C SER A 15 -7.35 -25.05 27.15
N ALA A 16 -7.31 -26.37 27.34
CA ALA A 16 -6.14 -27.07 27.88
C ALA A 16 -5.10 -27.47 26.80
N ALA A 17 -5.45 -27.40 25.51
CA ALA A 17 -4.58 -27.78 24.40
C ALA A 17 -3.82 -26.60 23.77
N THR A 18 -4.11 -25.36 24.15
CA THR A 18 -3.25 -24.22 23.85
C THR A 18 -2.12 -24.18 24.87
N GLY A 19 -1.19 -25.13 24.72
CA GLY A 19 0.12 -25.01 25.34
C GLY A 19 0.64 -23.61 25.06
N VAL A 20 0.87 -22.86 26.14
CA VAL A 20 1.44 -21.52 26.10
C VAL A 20 2.83 -21.67 25.48
N LYS A 21 2.90 -21.55 24.16
CA LYS A 21 4.17 -21.28 23.49
C LYS A 21 4.63 -19.95 24.05
N GLN A 22 5.87 -19.93 24.55
CA GLN A 22 6.56 -18.72 24.96
C GLN A 22 6.24 -17.63 23.94
N ALA A 23 5.59 -16.57 24.44
CA ALA A 23 5.41 -15.38 23.66
C ALA A 23 6.81 -14.79 23.48
N ASP A 24 7.48 -15.16 22.40
CA ASP A 24 8.44 -14.25 21.80
C ASP A 24 7.65 -12.98 21.53
N ALA A 25 8.10 -11.87 22.09
CA ALA A 25 7.47 -10.58 21.97
C ALA A 25 7.62 -10.09 20.52
N VAL A 26 6.86 -10.69 19.63
CA VAL A 26 6.72 -10.27 18.25
C VAL A 26 5.92 -8.99 18.28
N GLN A 27 6.58 -7.87 17.99
CA GLN A 27 5.94 -6.57 17.97
C GLN A 27 5.22 -6.41 16.63
N LEU A 28 3.90 -6.20 16.70
CA LEU A 28 3.06 -5.89 15.54
C LEU A 28 2.64 -4.43 15.61
N ASP A 29 3.18 -3.62 14.71
CA ASP A 29 2.81 -2.23 14.54
C ASP A 29 1.76 -2.11 13.43
N TRP A 30 0.60 -1.56 13.77
CA TRP A 30 -0.43 -1.21 12.80
C TRP A 30 -0.29 0.26 12.44
N ASN A 31 -0.04 0.54 11.17
CA ASN A 31 -0.19 1.87 10.63
C ASN A 31 -1.03 1.81 9.35
N GLY A 32 -1.47 2.97 8.89
CA GLY A 32 -2.31 3.05 7.71
C GLY A 32 -2.61 4.48 7.32
N GLN A 33 -3.29 4.60 6.19
CA GLN A 33 -3.74 5.83 5.59
C GLN A 33 -5.21 5.67 5.24
N PHE A 34 -5.95 6.76 5.43
CA PHE A 34 -7.35 6.85 5.07
C PHE A 34 -7.54 8.13 4.27
N TRP A 35 -8.30 8.04 3.19
CA TRP A 35 -8.76 9.23 2.51
C TRP A 35 -10.20 9.09 2.05
N PHE A 36 -10.83 10.24 1.98
CA PHE A 36 -12.17 10.45 1.47
C PHE A 36 -12.05 11.55 0.43
N GLU A 37 -12.46 11.24 -0.80
CA GLU A 37 -12.50 12.21 -1.89
C GLU A 37 -13.94 12.39 -2.35
N ASN A 38 -14.25 13.62 -2.71
CA ASN A 38 -15.52 13.98 -3.29
C ASN A 38 -15.26 14.68 -4.61
N HIS A 39 -15.83 14.13 -5.67
CA HIS A 39 -15.55 14.54 -7.03
C HIS A 39 -16.81 15.08 -7.66
N TRP A 40 -16.71 16.30 -8.19
CA TRP A 40 -17.80 17.00 -8.86
C TRP A 40 -17.34 17.29 -10.26
N LEU A 41 -17.93 16.60 -11.24
CA LEU A 41 -17.59 16.79 -12.63
C LEU A 41 -18.80 17.31 -13.38
N ASN A 42 -18.70 18.56 -13.82
CA ASN A 42 -19.73 19.22 -14.60
C ASN A 42 -19.48 18.99 -16.09
N ASN A 43 -20.54 18.68 -16.83
CA ASN A 43 -20.51 18.51 -18.27
C ASN A 43 -19.39 17.58 -18.78
N TYR A 44 -19.21 16.41 -18.17
CA TYR A 44 -18.14 15.47 -18.56
C TYR A 44 -18.28 14.93 -19.99
N GLN A 45 -19.50 14.95 -20.53
CA GLN A 45 -19.78 14.52 -21.91
C GLN A 45 -19.37 15.57 -22.95
N LEU A 46 -18.94 16.77 -22.52
CA LEU A 46 -18.62 17.91 -23.39
C LEU A 46 -19.74 18.26 -24.40
N SER A 47 -20.97 17.74 -24.19
CA SER A 47 -22.08 17.84 -25.14
C SER A 47 -22.67 19.25 -25.12
N ARG A 48 -22.67 19.85 -26.31
CA ARG A 48 -23.16 21.20 -26.55
C ARG A 48 -24.68 21.15 -26.62
N ALA A 49 -25.32 21.85 -25.69
CA ALA A 49 -26.72 22.33 -25.72
C ALA A 49 -27.87 21.46 -25.17
N THR A 50 -27.88 20.12 -25.17
CA THR A 50 -29.10 19.37 -24.74
C THR A 50 -28.85 18.38 -23.59
N PRO A 51 -29.53 18.51 -22.43
CA PRO A 51 -29.55 17.46 -21.39
C PRO A 51 -30.32 16.24 -21.90
N GLY A 52 -29.68 15.08 -21.91
CA GLY A 52 -30.27 13.83 -22.36
C GLY A 52 -29.98 13.49 -23.83
N TYR A 53 -29.86 12.19 -24.09
CA TYR A 53 -29.79 11.53 -25.39
C TYR A 53 -29.25 12.36 -26.58
N ASP A 54 -27.93 12.59 -26.64
CA ASP A 54 -27.26 13.18 -27.82
C ASP A 54 -26.94 12.11 -28.88
N ALA A 55 -27.87 11.16 -29.06
CA ALA A 55 -27.70 10.08 -30.03
C ALA A 55 -27.94 10.68 -31.40
N ASP A 56 -26.87 11.11 -32.07
CA ASP A 56 -26.94 11.34 -33.50
C ASP A 56 -27.29 10.00 -34.16
N ARG A 57 -28.58 9.81 -34.43
CA ARG A 57 -29.15 8.60 -35.03
C ARG A 57 -28.50 8.27 -36.36
N THR A 58 -27.94 9.26 -37.04
CA THR A 58 -27.22 9.10 -38.31
C THR A 58 -25.89 8.38 -38.12
N LEU A 59 -25.17 8.67 -37.02
CA LEU A 59 -23.90 8.02 -36.66
C LEU A 59 -24.12 6.64 -36.01
N VAL A 60 -25.14 6.49 -35.17
CA VAL A 60 -25.47 5.20 -34.52
C VAL A 60 -25.80 4.12 -35.56
N ASN A 61 -26.57 4.47 -36.59
CA ASN A 61 -26.91 3.55 -37.69
C ASN A 61 -25.71 3.19 -38.58
N GLN A 62 -24.60 3.91 -38.48
CA GLN A 62 -23.34 3.64 -39.19
C GLN A 62 -22.29 2.94 -38.30
N GLY A 63 -22.66 2.51 -37.08
CA GLY A 63 -21.73 1.89 -36.14
C GLY A 63 -20.79 2.89 -35.45
N GLY A 64 -21.11 4.18 -35.49
CA GLY A 64 -20.37 5.23 -34.79
C GLY A 64 -20.47 5.09 -33.26
N GLN A 65 -19.41 5.48 -32.57
CA GLN A 65 -19.41 5.53 -31.11
C GLN A 65 -20.35 6.62 -30.63
N TYR A 66 -21.30 6.27 -29.77
CA TYR A 66 -22.23 7.19 -29.14
C TYR A 66 -22.20 7.01 -27.62
N VAL A 67 -22.44 8.10 -26.89
CA VAL A 67 -22.51 8.15 -25.42
C VAL A 67 -23.96 7.92 -24.99
N PRO A 68 -24.37 6.70 -24.58
CA PRO A 68 -25.76 6.40 -24.27
C PRO A 68 -26.33 7.36 -23.24
N GLY A 69 -27.46 7.98 -23.59
CA GLY A 69 -28.03 9.14 -22.92
C GLY A 69 -28.75 8.85 -21.60
N ASN A 70 -28.35 7.83 -20.85
CA ASN A 70 -28.87 7.60 -19.51
C ASN A 70 -27.86 8.07 -18.47
N GLY A 71 -27.74 9.39 -18.32
CA GLY A 71 -26.85 10.02 -17.35
C GLY A 71 -27.00 11.54 -17.32
N GLU A 72 -27.02 12.11 -16.12
CA GLU A 72 -26.95 13.56 -15.90
C GLU A 72 -25.64 14.13 -16.48
N LYS A 73 -25.68 15.35 -17.04
CA LYS A 73 -24.47 16.04 -17.57
C LYS A 73 -23.41 16.27 -16.49
N ASN A 74 -23.89 16.41 -15.26
CA ASN A 74 -23.07 16.55 -14.08
C ASN A 74 -23.05 15.21 -13.36
N THR A 75 -21.89 14.82 -12.85
CA THR A 75 -21.76 13.62 -12.03
C THR A 75 -21.06 13.98 -10.73
N VAL A 76 -21.59 13.44 -9.64
CA VAL A 76 -21.00 13.54 -8.31
C VAL A 76 -20.73 12.13 -7.83
N TRP A 77 -19.50 11.87 -7.40
CA TRP A 77 -19.14 10.62 -6.77
C TRP A 77 -18.26 10.83 -5.55
N TYR A 78 -18.21 9.79 -4.72
CA TYR A 78 -17.47 9.77 -3.47
C TYR A 78 -16.58 8.54 -3.48
N ASP A 79 -15.31 8.74 -3.19
CA ASP A 79 -14.33 7.67 -3.09
C ASP A 79 -13.83 7.58 -1.65
N VAL A 80 -13.91 6.38 -1.10
CA VAL A 80 -13.42 6.08 0.24
C VAL A 80 -12.45 4.95 0.16
N PHE A 81 -11.27 5.10 0.73
CA PHE A 81 -10.25 4.09 0.64
C PHE A 81 -9.41 4.04 1.91
N PHE A 82 -9.05 2.81 2.29
CA PHE A 82 -8.15 2.57 3.41
C PHE A 82 -6.95 1.75 2.94
N LYS A 83 -5.76 2.24 3.27
CA LYS A 83 -4.48 1.54 3.11
C LYS A 83 -3.99 1.15 4.50
N LEU A 84 -3.97 -0.12 4.83
CA LEU A 84 -3.34 -0.61 6.07
C LEU A 84 -1.95 -1.14 5.71
N LYS A 85 -0.95 -0.79 6.53
CA LYS A 85 0.45 -1.18 6.33
C LYS A 85 1.00 -1.87 7.60
N PRO A 86 0.52 -3.09 7.95
CA PRO A 86 1.02 -3.78 9.13
C PRO A 86 2.52 -4.07 9.01
N LYS A 87 3.26 -3.86 10.10
CA LYS A 87 4.68 -4.19 10.22
C LYS A 87 4.89 -5.10 11.41
N LEU A 88 5.35 -6.32 11.15
CA LEU A 88 5.70 -7.31 12.14
C LEU A 88 7.23 -7.32 12.32
N ILE A 89 7.70 -7.05 13.53
CA ILE A 89 9.11 -7.15 13.89
C ILE A 89 9.28 -8.49 14.60
N VAL A 90 9.98 -9.42 13.94
CA VAL A 90 10.23 -10.76 14.48
C VAL A 90 11.50 -10.76 15.31
N ASN A 91 12.53 -10.08 14.82
CA ASN A 91 13.83 -9.89 15.48
C ASN A 91 14.46 -8.59 14.96
N ASP A 92 15.57 -8.16 15.56
CA ASP A 92 16.34 -6.96 15.19
C ASP A 92 16.75 -6.96 13.72
N SER A 93 17.06 -8.15 13.17
CA SER A 93 17.46 -8.31 11.76
C SER A 93 16.29 -8.60 10.82
N LEU A 94 15.12 -9.01 11.29
CA LEU A 94 14.02 -9.48 10.43
C LEU A 94 12.72 -8.73 10.70
N SER A 95 12.23 -8.02 9.68
CA SER A 95 10.91 -7.39 9.69
C SER A 95 10.07 -7.83 8.51
N ILE A 96 8.81 -8.19 8.77
CA ILE A 96 7.83 -8.52 7.73
C ILE A 96 6.88 -7.33 7.61
N LYS A 97 6.67 -6.88 6.38
CA LYS A 97 5.76 -5.78 6.06
C LYS A 97 4.68 -6.28 5.13
N SER A 98 3.47 -5.78 5.33
CA SER A 98 2.34 -6.05 4.44
C SER A 98 1.62 -4.76 4.11
N GLU A 99 0.87 -4.78 3.01
CA GLU A 99 0.00 -3.70 2.61
C GLU A 99 -1.35 -4.27 2.17
N LEU A 100 -2.39 -3.88 2.91
CA LEU A 100 -3.77 -4.30 2.68
C LEU A 100 -4.57 -3.08 2.24
N HIS A 101 -5.33 -3.24 1.16
CA HIS A 101 -6.21 -2.22 0.62
C HIS A 101 -7.65 -2.63 0.90
N ILE A 102 -8.44 -1.69 1.39
CA ILE A 102 -9.88 -1.85 1.55
C ILE A 102 -10.54 -0.87 0.57
N GLY A 103 -11.18 -1.41 -0.46
CA GLY A 103 -11.62 -0.66 -1.63
C GLY A 103 -10.52 -0.57 -2.69
N SER A 104 -10.86 0.05 -3.82
CA SER A 104 -9.91 0.29 -4.91
C SER A 104 -9.24 1.66 -4.77
N PRO A 105 -7.93 1.81 -5.05
CA PRO A 105 -7.30 3.13 -5.04
C PRO A 105 -7.80 4.03 -6.19
N LEU A 106 -8.34 3.44 -7.26
CA LEU A 106 -8.84 4.17 -8.42
C LEU A 106 -10.34 4.49 -8.32
N TYR A 107 -11.12 3.58 -7.74
CA TYR A 107 -12.59 3.66 -7.70
C TYR A 107 -13.15 3.72 -6.27
N GLY A 108 -12.30 3.81 -5.26
CA GLY A 108 -12.72 3.80 -3.86
C GLY A 108 -13.53 2.54 -3.46
N PHE A 109 -14.24 2.68 -2.35
CA PHE A 109 -15.20 1.72 -1.79
C PHE A 109 -16.60 1.89 -2.39
N PHE A 110 -16.95 3.09 -2.85
CA PHE A 110 -18.28 3.41 -3.37
C PHE A 110 -18.33 3.58 -4.89
N GLY A 111 -17.19 3.65 -5.58
CA GLY A 111 -17.16 3.72 -7.05
C GLY A 111 -17.34 2.35 -7.71
N ARG A 112 -17.51 2.38 -9.04
CA ARG A 112 -17.71 1.18 -9.86
C ARG A 112 -16.38 0.50 -10.20
N GLY A 113 -16.40 -0.82 -10.38
CA GLY A 113 -15.27 -1.57 -10.94
C GLY A 113 -14.99 -1.23 -12.42
N TYR A 114 -14.08 -1.97 -13.06
CA TYR A 114 -13.74 -1.76 -14.46
C TYR A 114 -14.97 -1.93 -15.37
N PRO A 115 -15.29 -0.99 -16.28
CA PRO A 115 -16.49 -1.05 -17.10
C PRO A 115 -16.44 -2.26 -18.03
N SER A 116 -17.44 -3.12 -17.92
CA SER A 116 -17.51 -4.40 -18.63
C SER A 116 -18.22 -4.30 -19.99
N THR A 117 -19.03 -3.24 -20.18
CA THR A 117 -19.72 -2.95 -21.44
C THR A 117 -19.45 -1.53 -21.93
N GLY A 118 -19.70 -1.29 -23.23
CA GLY A 118 -19.47 0.02 -23.85
C GLY A 118 -20.27 1.14 -23.20
N ASP A 119 -21.49 0.84 -22.77
CA ASP A 119 -22.41 1.81 -22.18
C ASP A 119 -22.01 2.18 -20.74
N GLU A 120 -21.36 1.26 -20.03
CA GLU A 120 -20.89 1.49 -18.65
C GLU A 120 -19.72 2.46 -18.57
N LYS A 121 -18.91 2.58 -19.63
CA LYS A 121 -17.79 3.53 -19.71
C LYS A 121 -18.24 4.99 -19.58
N PHE A 122 -19.51 5.24 -19.84
CA PHE A 122 -20.11 6.57 -19.87
C PHE A 122 -21.11 6.80 -18.75
N ASN A 123 -21.30 5.84 -17.83
CA ASN A 123 -22.24 5.97 -16.73
C ASN A 123 -21.52 5.78 -15.39
N PHE A 124 -21.11 6.91 -14.79
CA PHE A 124 -20.39 6.95 -13.52
C PHE A 124 -21.31 6.84 -12.29
N THR A 125 -22.63 6.92 -12.46
CA THR A 125 -23.62 7.02 -11.35
C THR A 125 -24.52 5.79 -11.18
N GLY A 126 -24.45 4.81 -12.09
CA GLY A 126 -25.33 3.64 -12.14
C GLY A 126 -24.84 2.38 -11.40
N SER A 127 -25.39 2.16 -10.20
CA SER A 127 -25.81 0.91 -9.52
C SER A 127 -25.00 -0.41 -9.51
N SER A 128 -23.84 -0.55 -10.17
CA SER A 128 -22.98 -1.75 -9.98
C SER A 128 -21.78 -1.40 -9.12
N LYS A 129 -21.99 -1.48 -7.81
CA LYS A 129 -20.93 -1.39 -6.81
C LYS A 129 -20.17 -2.71 -6.84
N ASP A 130 -18.85 -2.65 -6.98
CA ASP A 130 -18.04 -3.85 -6.86
C ASP A 130 -18.11 -4.36 -5.42
N SER A 131 -17.97 -5.68 -5.25
CA SER A 131 -18.05 -6.29 -3.92
C SER A 131 -16.93 -5.76 -3.02
N PHE A 132 -17.18 -5.72 -1.71
CA PHE A 132 -16.22 -5.30 -0.69
C PHE A 132 -14.89 -6.06 -0.81
N ALA A 133 -13.94 -5.48 -1.56
CA ALA A 133 -12.67 -6.11 -1.84
C ALA A 133 -11.66 -5.67 -0.78
N ILE A 134 -11.37 -6.56 0.16
CA ILE A 134 -10.13 -6.51 0.94
C ILE A 134 -9.06 -7.19 0.08
N GLY A 135 -8.23 -6.36 -0.54
CA GLY A 135 -7.17 -6.80 -1.43
C GLY A 135 -5.83 -6.70 -0.75
N ALA A 136 -5.09 -7.80 -0.67
CA ALA A 136 -3.72 -7.74 -0.22
C ALA A 136 -2.77 -7.43 -1.37
N GLN A 137 -2.10 -6.27 -1.31
CA GLN A 137 -1.32 -5.76 -2.45
C GLN A 137 0.14 -6.15 -2.37
N ARG A 138 0.72 -6.16 -1.17
CA ARG A 138 2.15 -6.37 -0.96
C ARG A 138 2.42 -7.16 0.29
N TYR A 139 3.44 -8.00 0.21
CA TYR A 139 4.00 -8.75 1.32
C TYR A 139 5.48 -8.92 1.06
N TRP A 140 6.31 -8.37 1.93
CA TRP A 140 7.75 -8.51 1.80
C TRP A 140 8.42 -8.56 3.16
N ALA A 141 9.54 -9.26 3.22
CA ALA A 141 10.41 -9.30 4.38
C ALA A 141 11.65 -8.45 4.11
N ASN A 142 12.12 -7.73 5.11
CA ASN A 142 13.43 -7.08 5.11
C ASN A 142 14.31 -7.81 6.11
N LEU A 143 15.42 -8.34 5.61
CA LEU A 143 16.50 -8.92 6.38
C LEU A 143 17.66 -7.93 6.39
N VAL A 144 17.92 -7.32 7.54
CA VAL A 144 19.04 -6.41 7.75
C VAL A 144 20.29 -7.25 8.01
N THR A 145 21.32 -7.03 7.20
CA THR A 145 22.62 -7.71 7.29
C THR A 145 23.73 -6.65 7.32
N ASP A 146 24.94 -7.04 7.72
CA ASP A 146 26.09 -6.12 7.85
C ASP A 146 26.47 -5.41 6.54
N PHE A 147 26.15 -6.01 5.39
CA PHE A 147 26.44 -5.42 4.07
C PHE A 147 25.23 -4.68 3.46
N GLY A 148 24.06 -4.71 4.10
CA GLY A 148 22.86 -4.01 3.64
C GLY A 148 21.55 -4.73 3.98
N THR A 149 20.45 -4.18 3.47
CA THR A 149 19.11 -4.72 3.68
C THR A 149 18.67 -5.55 2.48
N ILE A 150 18.35 -6.83 2.70
CA ILE A 150 17.79 -7.74 1.69
C ILE A 150 16.26 -7.71 1.80
N GLU A 151 15.59 -7.39 0.70
CA GLU A 151 14.13 -7.40 0.60
C GLU A 151 13.66 -8.58 -0.24
N LEU A 152 12.73 -9.36 0.31
CA LEU A 152 12.23 -10.60 -0.28
C LEU A 152 10.71 -10.57 -0.38
N GLY A 153 10.16 -10.78 -1.57
CA GLY A 153 8.72 -10.91 -1.81
C GLY A 153 8.18 -9.81 -2.70
N ARG A 154 6.88 -9.50 -2.54
CA ARG A 154 6.21 -8.45 -3.30
C ARG A 154 6.48 -7.08 -2.67
N ALA A 155 7.53 -6.43 -3.12
CA ALA A 155 7.98 -5.15 -2.56
C ALA A 155 7.57 -3.95 -3.45
N PRO A 156 7.49 -2.73 -2.87
CA PRO A 156 7.35 -1.50 -3.63
C PRO A 156 8.53 -1.27 -4.58
N LEU A 157 8.20 -0.99 -5.85
CA LEU A 157 9.16 -0.54 -6.85
C LEU A 157 9.10 0.98 -6.96
N HIS A 158 10.24 1.62 -6.72
CA HIS A 158 10.42 3.04 -6.97
C HIS A 158 11.70 3.22 -7.78
N TRP A 159 11.66 4.04 -8.82
CA TRP A 159 12.84 4.38 -9.60
C TRP A 159 12.84 5.85 -10.02
N GLY A 160 13.98 6.52 -9.80
CA GLY A 160 14.17 7.92 -10.12
C GLY A 160 13.15 8.81 -9.41
N LEU A 161 12.44 9.65 -10.17
CA LEU A 161 11.37 10.53 -9.70
C LEU A 161 9.98 9.84 -9.69
N GLY A 162 9.91 8.53 -9.91
CA GLY A 162 8.63 7.82 -10.01
C GLY A 162 7.96 7.93 -11.38
N ALA A 163 8.68 8.33 -12.43
CA ALA A 163 8.12 8.47 -13.78
C ALA A 163 7.80 7.12 -14.46
N ILE A 164 8.63 6.10 -14.21
CA ILE A 164 8.45 4.74 -14.77
C ILE A 164 7.88 3.79 -13.71
N TRP A 165 8.49 3.77 -12.52
CA TRP A 165 8.02 2.97 -11.39
C TRP A 165 7.87 3.83 -10.17
N ASN A 166 6.67 3.85 -9.60
CA ASN A 166 6.34 4.64 -8.42
C ASN A 166 5.80 3.73 -7.31
N ALA A 167 6.44 3.78 -6.14
CA ALA A 167 6.02 3.00 -4.98
C ALA A 167 4.68 3.43 -4.38
N GLY A 168 4.11 4.59 -4.73
CA GLY A 168 2.77 5.01 -4.30
C GLY A 168 2.62 5.14 -2.78
N ASP A 169 3.67 5.62 -2.11
CA ASP A 169 3.71 5.70 -0.65
C ASP A 169 2.99 6.91 -0.05
N ASN A 170 2.71 7.93 -0.87
CA ASN A 170 1.97 9.11 -0.43
C ASN A 170 0.47 8.83 -0.30
N LEU A 171 -0.22 9.72 0.40
CA LEU A 171 -1.64 9.60 0.70
C LEU A 171 -2.52 9.58 -0.56
N PHE A 172 -2.19 10.42 -1.55
CA PHE A 172 -2.99 10.60 -2.76
C PHE A 172 -2.43 9.86 -3.99
N ASP A 173 -1.42 9.01 -3.80
CA ASP A 173 -0.88 8.21 -4.89
C ASP A 173 -1.82 7.03 -5.18
N LYS A 174 -2.63 7.16 -6.25
CA LYS A 174 -3.59 6.13 -6.69
C LYS A 174 -2.93 4.98 -7.46
N TYR A 175 -1.77 5.24 -8.04
CA TYR A 175 -1.02 4.26 -8.84
C TYR A 175 0.23 3.81 -8.11
N GLN A 176 0.47 2.52 -8.21
CA GLN A 176 1.46 1.85 -7.41
C GLN A 176 2.13 0.73 -8.22
N SER A 177 3.44 0.81 -8.34
CA SER A 177 4.27 -0.23 -8.94
C SER A 177 4.75 -1.19 -7.87
N THR A 178 4.48 -2.47 -8.10
CA THR A 178 4.89 -3.59 -7.24
C THR A 178 5.44 -4.70 -8.11
N GLY A 179 6.34 -5.49 -7.54
CA GLY A 179 6.87 -6.66 -8.21
C GLY A 179 7.32 -7.69 -7.19
N ASP A 180 7.23 -8.95 -7.56
CA ASP A 180 7.82 -10.04 -6.81
C ASP A 180 9.33 -10.03 -7.08
N MET A 181 10.14 -9.73 -6.06
CA MET A 181 11.57 -9.52 -6.24
C MET A 181 12.38 -9.99 -5.04
N VAL A 182 13.67 -10.21 -5.33
CA VAL A 182 14.75 -10.28 -4.35
C VAL A 182 15.67 -9.10 -4.62
N ARG A 183 15.74 -8.16 -3.68
CA ARG A 183 16.52 -6.92 -3.83
C ARG A 183 17.50 -6.77 -2.68
N ILE A 184 18.72 -6.33 -2.99
CA ILE A 184 19.69 -5.88 -1.98
C ILE A 184 19.74 -4.36 -2.05
N ARG A 185 19.56 -3.71 -0.90
CA ARG A 185 19.70 -2.26 -0.74
C ARG A 185 20.91 -2.00 0.15
N HIS A 186 21.86 -1.24 -0.37
CA HIS A 186 22.97 -0.73 0.41
C HIS A 186 22.56 0.58 1.07
N ASP A 187 22.54 0.60 2.39
CA ASP A 187 22.29 1.81 3.16
C ASP A 187 23.63 2.57 3.30
N VAL A 188 23.90 3.45 2.32
CA VAL A 188 25.16 4.23 2.23
C VAL A 188 25.41 5.07 3.48
N ASP A 189 24.35 5.47 4.19
CA ASP A 189 24.44 6.27 5.42
C ASP A 189 25.15 5.53 6.56
N GLU A 190 25.03 4.20 6.62
CA GLU A 190 25.70 3.41 7.65
C GLU A 190 27.20 3.29 7.35
N ALA A 191 27.56 3.06 6.09
CA ALA A 191 28.95 3.09 5.65
C ALA A 191 29.61 4.46 5.89
N HIS A 192 28.88 5.56 5.66
CA HIS A 192 29.37 6.90 5.94
C HIS A 192 29.55 7.16 7.45
N ARG A 193 28.58 6.77 8.29
CA ARG A 193 28.69 6.87 9.76
C ARG A 193 29.88 6.08 10.30
N GLN A 194 30.10 4.86 9.81
CA GLN A 194 31.24 4.04 10.20
C GLN A 194 32.58 4.67 9.77
N TYR A 195 32.65 5.25 8.57
CA TYR A 195 33.84 5.93 8.08
C TYR A 195 34.17 7.19 8.91
N CYS A 196 33.16 8.02 9.22
CA CYS A 196 33.33 9.19 10.08
C CYS A 196 33.74 8.81 11.51
N ALA A 197 33.16 7.75 12.09
CA ALA A 197 33.54 7.26 13.41
C ALA A 197 35.00 6.77 13.44
N ALA A 198 35.44 6.05 12.40
CA ALA A 198 36.82 5.60 12.27
C ALA A 198 37.82 6.76 12.16
N GLN A 199 37.50 7.80 11.39
CA GLN A 199 38.35 9.00 11.30
C GLN A 199 38.48 9.72 12.65
N HIS A 200 37.39 9.86 13.39
CA HIS A 200 37.42 10.51 14.70
C HIS A 200 38.30 9.75 15.71
N ILE A 201 38.22 8.41 15.71
CA ILE A 201 39.09 7.56 16.56
C ILE A 201 40.56 7.71 16.16
N PHE A 202 40.85 7.73 14.86
CA PHE A 202 42.22 7.91 14.37
C PHE A 202 42.78 9.30 14.77
N GLN A 203 41.97 10.35 14.67
CA GLN A 203 42.34 11.70 15.11
C GLN A 203 42.63 11.75 16.63
N GLN A 204 41.80 11.08 17.43
CA GLN A 204 42.01 11.00 18.88
C GLN A 204 43.27 10.23 19.25
N ALA A 205 43.57 9.15 18.54
CA ALA A 205 44.80 8.37 18.72
C ALA A 205 46.05 9.21 18.37
N ALA A 206 46.02 9.95 17.26
CA ALA A 206 47.10 10.85 16.85
C ALA A 206 47.35 11.96 17.88
N ASN A 207 46.28 12.57 18.40
CA ASN A 207 46.37 13.61 19.42
C ASN A 207 46.96 13.08 20.74
N ARG A 208 46.57 11.87 21.16
CA ARG A 208 47.15 11.22 22.35
C ARG A 208 48.63 10.84 22.18
N PHE A 209 49.05 10.53 20.95
CA PHE A 209 50.45 10.21 20.66
C PHE A 209 51.32 11.47 20.78
N ASN A 210 50.87 12.59 20.17
CA ASN A 210 51.58 13.86 20.27
C ASN A 210 51.65 14.37 21.71
N SER A 211 50.59 14.25 22.50
CA SER A 211 50.62 14.71 23.91
C SER A 211 51.57 13.91 24.80
N ARG A 212 51.91 12.67 24.46
CA ARG A 212 52.86 11.84 25.22
C ARG A 212 54.31 12.12 24.87
N GLN A 213 54.60 12.57 23.65
CA GLN A 213 55.96 12.95 23.24
C GLN A 213 56.48 14.20 23.97
N PHE A 214 55.59 15.11 24.38
CA PHE A 214 55.95 16.34 25.11
C PHE A 214 56.12 16.15 26.63
N GLN A 215 55.91 14.96 27.19
CA GLN A 215 56.12 14.69 28.63
C GLN A 215 57.50 14.08 28.96
N TYR A 216 58.35 13.84 27.95
CA TYR A 216 59.68 13.25 28.10
C TYR A 216 60.84 14.17 27.62
N LEU A 217 60.54 15.45 27.40
CA LEU A 217 61.52 16.53 27.22
C LEU A 217 61.42 17.49 28.40
#